data_AF-G4Z785-F1
#
_entry.id   AF-G4Z785-F1
#
_cell.length_a   1.000
_cell.length_b   1.000
_cell.length_c   1.000
_cell.angle_alpha   90.00
_cell.angle_beta   90.00
_cell.angle_gamma   90.00
#
_symmetry.space_group_name_H-M   'P 1'
#
loop_
_entity.id
_entity.type
_entity.pdbx_description
1 polymer ?
#
loop_
_entity_poly.entity_id
_entity_poly.type
_entity_poly.pdbx_seq_one_letter_code
_entity_poly.pdbx_strand_id
1 'polypeptide(L)'
;LKGKNYTHKWVNHDKFFVDPKTGAHTNRIEGTWEVRVKRYIKAMRGVPKERLDQYLDMYLWKSWYFNGTVPKCQYLDGLVQGIRKHYPV
;
A
#
# COMPACT_ATOMS: atom_id res chain seq x y z
N LEU A 1 -3.17 -8.68 -9.29
CA LEU A 1 -3.34 -7.43 -10.08
C LEU A 1 -4.11 -7.65 -11.39
N LYS A 2 -3.91 -8.79 -12.07
CA LYS A 2 -4.71 -9.18 -13.25
C LYS A 2 -6.21 -9.22 -12.90
N GLY A 3 -7.06 -8.65 -13.75
CA GLY A 3 -8.53 -8.62 -13.58
C GLY A 3 -9.10 -7.47 -12.75
N LYS A 4 -8.29 -6.49 -12.32
CA LYS A 4 -8.76 -5.33 -11.54
C LYS A 4 -9.01 -4.05 -12.35
N ASN A 5 -8.96 -4.12 -13.69
CA ASN A 5 -9.16 -3.00 -14.63
C ASN A 5 -8.38 -1.72 -14.25
N TYR A 6 -7.15 -1.86 -13.75
CA TYR A 6 -6.30 -0.71 -13.50
C TYR A 6 -5.74 -0.15 -14.81
N THR A 7 -5.90 1.16 -15.03
CA THR A 7 -5.28 1.88 -16.13
C THR A 7 -3.90 2.37 -15.71
N HIS A 8 -2.88 2.01 -16.47
CA HIS A 8 -1.55 2.56 -16.27
C HIS A 8 -1.50 4.01 -16.79
N LYS A 9 -1.06 4.94 -15.94
CA LYS A 9 -0.78 6.33 -16.29
C LYS A 9 0.64 6.68 -15.84
N TRP A 10 1.22 7.70 -16.48
CA TRP A 10 2.56 8.19 -16.17
C TRP A 10 2.58 9.71 -16.24
N VAL A 11 3.63 10.32 -15.70
CA VAL A 11 3.88 11.76 -15.75
C VAL A 11 5.37 11.99 -16.01
N ASN A 12 5.71 13.01 -16.79
CA ASN A 12 7.09 13.40 -17.04
C ASN A 12 7.52 14.48 -16.03
N HIS A 13 8.26 14.09 -14.98
CA HIS A 13 8.70 15.01 -13.94
C HIS A 13 9.76 16.03 -14.38
N ASP A 14 10.41 15.86 -15.54
CA ASP A 14 11.30 16.89 -16.09
C ASP A 14 10.52 18.10 -16.63
N LYS A 15 9.22 17.90 -16.93
CA LYS A 15 8.36 18.92 -17.55
C LYS A 15 7.23 19.36 -16.63
N PHE A 16 6.57 18.42 -15.97
CA PHE A 16 5.35 18.66 -15.21
C PHE A 16 5.27 17.79 -13.96
N PHE A 17 4.77 18.37 -12.87
CA PHE A 17 4.46 17.62 -11.65
C PHE A 17 3.09 16.93 -11.72
N VAL A 18 2.18 17.47 -12.53
CA VAL A 18 0.88 16.90 -12.87
C VAL A 18 0.76 16.90 -14.38
N ASP A 19 0.44 15.76 -14.99
CA ASP A 19 0.23 15.68 -16.43
C ASP A 19 -0.99 16.55 -16.83
N PRO A 20 -0.82 17.58 -17.67
CA PRO A 20 -1.91 18.50 -18.02
C PRO A 20 -2.99 17.86 -18.91
N LYS A 21 -2.69 16.76 -19.60
CA LYS A 21 -3.66 16.04 -20.45
C LYS A 21 -4.45 15.02 -19.67
N THR A 22 -3.78 14.25 -18.81
CA THR A 22 -4.39 13.09 -18.14
C THR A 22 -4.76 13.35 -16.68
N GLY A 23 -4.28 14.46 -16.10
CA GLY A 23 -4.37 14.81 -14.69
C GLY A 23 -3.54 13.89 -13.78
N ALA A 24 -2.69 13.02 -14.35
CA ALA A 24 -1.93 12.04 -13.58
C ALA A 24 -0.86 12.73 -12.72
N HIS A 25 -0.73 12.28 -11.48
CA HIS A 25 0.31 12.71 -10.54
C HIS A 25 0.64 11.57 -9.57
N THR A 26 1.82 11.62 -8.96
CA THR A 26 2.35 10.56 -8.08
C THR A 26 2.26 10.89 -6.59
N ASN A 27 1.82 12.10 -6.21
CA ASN A 27 1.84 12.61 -4.83
C ASN A 27 1.30 11.62 -3.78
N ARG A 28 0.17 10.96 -4.07
CA ARG A 28 -0.45 10.03 -3.12
C ARG A 28 0.39 8.76 -2.97
N ILE A 29 0.99 8.28 -4.04
CA ILE A 29 1.88 7.11 -4.05
C ILE A 29 3.17 7.46 -3.29
N GLU A 30 3.76 8.60 -3.59
CA GLU A 30 4.98 9.09 -2.94
C GLU A 30 4.78 9.34 -1.44
N GLY A 31 3.69 10.02 -1.07
CA GLY A 31 3.33 10.26 0.33
C GLY A 31 3.06 8.96 1.08
N THR A 32 2.42 7.99 0.44
CA THR A 32 2.22 6.65 1.02
C THR A 32 3.56 5.96 1.25
N TRP A 33 4.45 5.98 0.25
CA TRP A 33 5.77 5.36 0.35
C TRP A 33 6.64 5.99 1.45
N GLU A 34 6.69 7.32 1.55
CA GLU A 34 7.47 8.00 2.59
C GLU A 34 6.86 7.77 3.99
N VAL A 35 5.57 8.10 4.15
CA VAL A 35 4.96 8.22 5.48
C VAL A 35 4.58 6.87 6.06
N ARG A 36 4.07 5.94 5.24
CA ARG A 36 3.53 4.66 5.72
C ARG A 36 4.55 3.53 5.65
N VAL A 37 5.39 3.51 4.61
CA VAL A 37 6.33 2.41 4.39
C VAL A 37 7.73 2.73 4.93
N LYS A 38 8.41 3.74 4.37
CA LYS A 38 9.81 4.03 4.72
C LYS A 38 9.99 4.42 6.18
N ARG A 39 9.11 5.24 6.76
CA ARG A 39 9.18 5.60 8.20
C ARG A 39 9.13 4.37 9.11
N TYR A 40 8.26 3.41 8.80
CA TYR A 40 8.14 2.18 9.59
C TYR A 40 9.38 1.29 9.44
N ILE A 41 9.88 1.11 8.22
CA ILE A 41 11.13 0.37 7.96
C ILE A 41 12.32 1.01 8.69
N LYS A 42 12.45 2.34 8.64
CA LYS A 42 13.51 3.08 9.36
C LYS A 42 13.41 2.90 10.87
N ALA A 43 12.20 2.90 11.44
CA ALA A 43 12.00 2.68 12.87
C ALA A 43 12.46 1.27 13.33
N MET A 44 12.44 0.28 12.43
CA MET A 44 12.97 -1.07 12.66
C MET A 44 14.46 -1.22 12.31
N ARG A 45 15.16 -0.11 12.01
CA ARG A 45 16.56 -0.09 11.55
C ARG A 45 16.80 -0.78 10.20
N GLY A 46 15.79 -0.73 9.33
CA GLY A 46 15.86 -1.32 7.99
C GLY A 46 15.25 -2.71 7.91
N VAL A 47 15.23 -3.24 6.70
CA VAL A 47 14.79 -4.60 6.38
C VAL A 47 15.69 -5.15 5.28
N PRO A 48 16.04 -6.45 5.30
CA PRO A 48 16.68 -7.10 4.16
C PRO A 48 15.82 -6.94 2.90
N LYS A 49 16.46 -6.70 1.75
CA LYS A 49 15.78 -6.43 0.48
C LYS A 49 14.84 -7.57 0.09
N GLU A 50 15.23 -8.80 0.40
CA GLU A 50 14.52 -10.04 0.13
C GLU A 50 13.19 -10.14 0.89
N ARG A 51 13.04 -9.36 1.98
CA ARG A 51 11.82 -9.33 2.80
C ARG A 51 10.96 -8.09 2.56
N LEU A 52 11.41 -7.16 1.71
CA LEU A 52 10.67 -5.92 1.45
C LEU A 52 9.26 -6.22 0.92
N ASP A 53 9.14 -7.17 0.00
CA ASP A 53 7.86 -7.55 -0.61
C ASP A 53 6.86 -8.05 0.45
N GLN A 54 7.31 -8.89 1.38
CA GLN A 54 6.46 -9.39 2.49
C GLN A 54 5.97 -8.26 3.40
N TYR A 55 6.80 -7.24 3.63
CA TYR A 55 6.39 -6.06 4.39
C TYR A 55 5.36 -5.22 3.63
N LEU A 56 5.51 -5.09 2.31
CA LEU A 56 4.54 -4.41 1.47
C LEU A 56 3.20 -5.14 1.42
N ASP A 57 3.23 -6.47 1.32
CA ASP A 57 2.03 -7.29 1.38
C ASP A 57 1.29 -7.12 2.71
N MET A 58 2.03 -7.14 3.82
CA MET A 58 1.49 -6.90 5.15
C MET A 58 0.89 -5.48 5.27
N TYR A 59 1.57 -4.47 4.72
CA TYR A 59 1.06 -3.10 4.70
C TYR A 59 -0.24 -2.99 3.88
N LEU A 60 -0.27 -3.57 2.67
CA LEU A 60 -1.43 -3.56 1.78
C LEU A 60 -2.62 -4.26 2.42
N TRP A 61 -2.40 -5.47 2.95
CA TRP A 61 -3.43 -6.19 3.70
C TRP A 61 -3.98 -5.34 4.84
N LYS A 62 -3.12 -4.74 5.68
CA LYS A 62 -3.59 -3.87 6.76
C LYS A 62 -4.43 -2.70 6.25
N SER A 63 -4.02 -2.06 5.15
CA SER A 63 -4.76 -0.93 4.56
C SER A 63 -6.12 -1.31 3.98
N TRP A 64 -6.35 -2.58 3.62
CA TRP A 64 -7.61 -3.04 3.06
C TRP A 64 -8.62 -3.44 4.12
N TYR A 65 -8.15 -3.90 5.28
CA TYR A 65 -8.99 -4.47 6.33
C TYR A 65 -9.09 -3.62 7.59
N PHE A 66 -8.22 -2.63 7.80
CA PHE A 66 -8.23 -1.77 8.98
C PHE A 66 -8.24 -0.29 8.62
N ASN A 67 -9.09 0.47 9.31
CA ASN A 67 -9.07 1.93 9.27
C ASN A 67 -8.09 2.46 10.32
N GLY A 68 -6.87 2.79 9.88
CA GLY A 68 -5.87 3.41 10.74
C GLY A 68 -5.00 2.41 11.52
N THR A 69 -4.40 2.88 12.62
CA THR A 69 -3.50 2.07 13.43
C THR A 69 -4.32 1.24 14.42
N VAL A 70 -4.55 -0.03 14.10
CA VAL A 70 -5.22 -0.97 15.03
C VAL A 70 -4.20 -1.64 15.97
N PRO A 71 -4.57 -1.92 17.23
CA PRO A 71 -3.76 -2.71 18.15
C PRO A 71 -3.39 -4.08 17.56
N LYS A 72 -2.19 -4.57 17.88
CA LYS A 72 -1.71 -5.87 17.37
C LYS A 72 -2.65 -7.04 17.69
N CYS A 73 -3.37 -6.98 18.82
CA CYS A 73 -4.35 -8.00 19.21
C CYS A 73 -5.51 -8.14 18.22
N GLN A 74 -5.81 -7.09 17.44
CA GLN A 74 -6.90 -7.09 16.45
C GLN A 74 -6.45 -7.56 15.05
N TYR A 75 -5.17 -7.91 14.87
CA TYR A 75 -4.70 -8.40 13.57
C TYR A 75 -5.37 -9.71 13.17
N LEU A 76 -5.60 -10.61 14.14
CA LEU A 76 -6.32 -11.86 13.88
C LEU A 76 -7.76 -11.61 13.42
N ASP A 77 -8.43 -10.60 13.99
CA ASP A 77 -9.79 -10.24 13.59
C ASP A 77 -9.87 -9.82 12.12
N GLY A 78 -8.93 -9.00 11.66
CA GLY A 78 -8.88 -8.62 10.24
C GLY A 78 -8.51 -9.78 9.32
N LEU A 79 -7.77 -10.79 9.81
CA LEU A 79 -7.46 -11.99 9.04
C LEU A 79 -8.73 -12.81 8.83
N VAL A 80 -9.50 -13.00 9.90
CA VAL A 80 -10.80 -13.70 9.85
C VAL A 80 -11.79 -12.95 8.94
N GLN A 81 -11.84 -11.62 9.00
CA GLN A 81 -12.66 -10.82 8.09
C GLN A 81 -12.24 -11.00 6.62
N GLY A 82 -10.93 -11.03 6.34
CA GLY A 82 -10.40 -11.28 5.01
C GLY A 82 -10.77 -12.66 4.47
N ILE A 83 -10.66 -13.70 5.30
CA ILE A 83 -11.07 -15.06 4.93
C ILE A 83 -12.56 -15.10 4.62
N ARG A 84 -13.42 -14.58 5.51
CA ARG A 84 -14.87 -14.54 5.31
C ARG A 84 -15.29 -13.82 4.02
N LYS A 85 -14.58 -12.74 3.66
CA LYS A 85 -14.86 -11.97 2.44
C LYS A 85 -14.54 -12.74 1.16
N HIS A 86 -13.50 -13.57 1.18
CA HIS A 86 -13.01 -14.29 0.00
C HIS A 86 -13.53 -15.73 -0.10
N TYR A 87 -13.97 -16.31 1.01
CA TYR A 87 -14.51 -17.66 1.12
C TYR A 87 -15.84 -17.63 1.90
N PRO A 88 -16.94 -17.16 1.28
CA PRO A 88 -18.27 -17.21 1.89
C PRO A 88 -18.71 -18.68 2.03
N VAL A 89 -19.28 -19.01 3.20
CA VAL A 89 -19.90 -20.31 3.50
C VAL A 89 -21.34 -20.30 3.00
#